data_AF-E9J8C3-F1
#
_entry.id   AF-E9J8C3-F1
#
_cell.length_a   1.000
_cell.length_b   1.000
_cell.length_c   1.000
_cell.angle_alpha   90.00
_cell.angle_beta   90.00
_cell.angle_gamma   90.00
#
_symmetry.space_group_name_H-M   'P 1'
#
loop_
_entity.id
_entity.type
_entity.pdbx_description
1 polymer ?
#
loop_
_entity_poly.entity_id
_entity_poly.type
_entity_poly.pdbx_seq_one_letter_code
_entity_poly.pdbx_strand_id
1 'polypeptide(L)' 'MSLLQRAEVALTKFIEKCQVFYKLTFMSYNVHASLHLVTDVKRFGPLDSFSAFKYKNNMQFFRRLFKKPHQALQQFVLR' A
#
# COMPACT_ATOMS: atom_id res chain seq x y z
N MET A 1 1.79 -11.69 24.76
CA MET A 1 2.04 -10.76 23.62
C MET A 1 0.90 -10.85 22.63
N SER A 2 0.35 -9.73 22.19
CA SER A 2 -0.68 -9.69 21.13
C SER A 2 -0.09 -9.98 19.75
N LEU A 3 -0.91 -10.37 18.78
CA LEU A 3 -0.49 -10.59 17.39
C LEU A 3 0.15 -9.32 16.78
N LEU A 4 -0.38 -8.14 17.12
CA LEU A 4 0.15 -6.86 16.65
C LEU A 4 1.54 -6.57 17.22
N GLN A 5 1.79 -6.87 18.49
CA GLN A 5 3.13 -6.74 19.09
C GLN A 5 4.15 -7.68 18.41
N ARG A 6 3.73 -8.90 18.06
CA ARG A 6 4.59 -9.84 17.33
C ARG A 6 4.91 -9.35 15.93
N ALA A 7 3.91 -8.79 15.23
CA ALA A 7 4.09 -8.21 13.91
C ALA A 7 5.04 -7.01 13.95
N GLU A 8 4.92 -6.15 14.96
CA GLU A 8 5.78 -4.97 15.16
C GLU A 8 7.25 -5.38 15.29
N VAL A 9 7.55 -6.34 16.18
CA VAL A 9 8.91 -6.89 16.35
C VAL A 9 9.43 -7.54 15.07
N ALA A 10 8.57 -8.27 14.34
CA ALA A 10 8.97 -8.95 13.10
C ALA A 10 9.30 -7.94 11.97
N LEU A 11 8.49 -6.90 11.82
CA LEU A 11 8.67 -5.86 10.79
C LEU A 11 9.92 -5.01 11.08
N THR A 12 10.17 -4.64 12.34
CA THR A 12 11.41 -3.95 12.72
C THR A 12 12.65 -4.78 12.39
N LYS A 13 12.67 -6.06 12.80
CA LYS A 13 13.78 -6.98 12.49
C LYS A 13 13.97 -7.21 10.99
N PHE A 14 12.88 -7.25 10.23
CA PHE A 14 12.95 -7.38 8.78
C PHE A 14 13.68 -6.18 8.15
N ILE A 15 13.32 -4.96 8.55
CA ILE A 15 13.91 -3.74 7.99
C ILE A 15 15.37 -3.58 8.39
N GLU A 16 15.72 -3.85 9.65
CA GLU A 16 17.11 -3.86 10.12
C GLU A 16 17.97 -4.81 9.29
N LYS A 17 17.49 -6.04 9.03
CA LYS A 17 18.18 -7.00 8.18
C LYS A 17 18.29 -6.51 6.74
N CYS A 18 17.21 -5.96 6.19
CA CYS A 18 17.21 -5.45 4.83
C CYS A 18 18.23 -4.31 4.64
N GLN A 19 18.38 -3.44 5.64
CA GLN A 19 19.40 -2.39 5.62
C GLN A 19 20.82 -2.97 5.56
N VAL A 20 21.10 -4.03 6.33
CA VAL A 20 22.40 -4.71 6.34
C VAL A 20 22.69 -5.42 5.01
N PHE A 21 21.73 -6.20 4.49
CA PHE A 21 21.95 -7.03 3.30
C PHE A 21 21.87 -6.27 1.99
N TYR A 22 20.91 -5.35 1.85
CA TYR A 22 20.60 -4.69 0.59
C TYR A 22 21.05 -3.22 0.54
N LYS A 23 21.66 -2.73 1.62
CA LYS A 23 22.16 -1.36 1.77
C LYS A 23 21.04 -0.31 1.69
N LEU A 24 21.45 0.96 1.76
CA LEU A 24 20.53 2.10 1.78
C LEU A 24 19.68 2.22 0.50
N THR A 25 20.17 1.73 -0.64
CA THR A 25 19.44 1.76 -1.91
C THR A 25 18.14 0.95 -1.88
N PHE A 26 18.03 -0.02 -0.97
CA PHE A 26 16.82 -0.81 -0.78
C PHE A 26 15.84 -0.17 0.22
N MET A 27 16.27 0.82 1.00
CA MET A 27 15.45 1.55 1.98
C MET A 27 14.53 2.57 1.30
N SER A 28 13.68 2.09 0.39
CA SER A 28 12.66 2.90 -0.26
C SER A 28 11.55 3.29 0.71
N TYR A 29 10.74 4.28 0.31
CA TYR A 29 9.53 4.70 1.03
C TYR A 29 8.64 3.52 1.43
N ASN A 30 8.42 2.55 0.53
CA ASN A 30 7.56 1.40 0.78
C ASN A 30 8.13 0.46 1.87
N VAL A 31 9.46 0.34 1.93
CA VAL A 31 10.13 -0.46 2.96
C VAL A 31 10.03 0.25 4.31
N HIS A 32 10.26 1.56 4.35
CA HIS A 32 10.09 2.35 5.57
C HIS A 32 8.63 2.33 6.08
N ALA A 33 7.65 2.45 5.18
CA ALA A 33 6.23 2.41 5.50
C ALA A 33 5.81 1.12 6.24
N SER A 34 6.55 0.02 6.05
CA SER A 34 6.30 -1.23 6.75
C SER A 34 6.49 -1.14 8.28
N LEU A 35 7.26 -0.16 8.79
CA LEU A 35 7.34 0.13 10.24
C LEU A 35 6.01 0.64 10.81
N HIS A 36 5.28 1.42 10.02
CA HIS A 36 4.05 2.10 10.46
C HIS A 36 2.81 1.21 10.31
N LEU A 37 2.93 0.08 9.61
CA LEU A 37 1.81 -0.82 9.28
C LEU A 37 1.02 -1.28 10.51
N VAL A 38 1.71 -1.56 11.62
CA VAL A 38 1.04 -1.98 12.86
C VAL A 38 0.25 -0.82 13.48
N THR A 39 0.79 0.39 13.43
CA THR A 39 0.12 1.61 13.89
C THR A 39 -1.10 1.91 13.02
N ASP A 40 -0.97 1.73 11.70
CA ASP A 40 -2.07 1.89 10.75
C ASP A 40 -3.18 0.88 11.01
N VAL A 41 -2.84 -0.39 11.27
CA VAL A 41 -3.84 -1.41 11.60
C VAL A 41 -4.53 -1.11 12.94
N LYS A 42 -3.80 -0.58 13.94
CA LYS A 42 -4.40 -0.13 15.20
C LYS A 42 -5.38 1.05 14.98
N ARG A 43 -5.11 1.93 14.02
CA ARG A 43 -5.87 3.15 13.76
C ARG A 43 -7.07 2.96 12.82
N PHE A 44 -6.88 2.19 11.75
CA PHE A 44 -7.84 2.06 10.64
C PHE A 44 -8.50 0.68 10.58
N GLY A 45 -8.10 -0.24 11.45
CA GLY A 45 -8.58 -1.63 11.46
C GLY A 45 -7.75 -2.54 10.55
N PRO A 46 -8.26 -3.75 10.24
CA PRO A 46 -7.53 -4.73 9.41
C PRO A 46 -7.12 -4.17 8.06
N LEU A 47 -6.04 -4.70 7.46
CA LEU A 47 -5.50 -4.19 6.19
C LEU A 47 -6.55 -4.09 5.07
N ASP A 48 -7.50 -5.03 5.04
CA ASP A 48 -8.57 -5.08 4.04
C ASP A 48 -9.57 -3.90 4.13
N SER A 49 -9.64 -3.23 5.30
CA SER A 49 -10.54 -2.09 5.48
C SER A 49 -10.06 -0.87 4.70
N PHE A 50 -8.75 -0.62 4.67
CA PHE A 50 -8.14 0.60 4.12
C PHE A 50 -7.27 0.35 2.88
N SER A 51 -6.96 -0.90 2.56
CA SER A 51 -6.20 -1.25 1.36
C SER A 51 -7.00 -0.96 0.08
N ALA A 52 -6.33 -0.36 -0.89
CA ALA A 52 -6.85 -0.19 -2.24
C ALA A 52 -6.81 -1.48 -3.08
N PHE A 53 -6.30 -2.59 -2.53
CA PHE A 53 -6.10 -3.85 -3.27
C PHE A 53 -7.40 -4.38 -3.88
N LYS A 54 -8.52 -4.30 -3.15
CA LYS A 54 -9.86 -4.69 -3.65
C LYS A 54 -10.27 -3.94 -4.93
N TYR A 55 -9.77 -2.73 -5.15
CA TYR A 55 -10.09 -1.91 -6.31
C TYR A 55 -9.08 -2.05 -7.45
N LYS A 56 -7.99 -2.82 -7.28
CA LYS A 56 -6.94 -2.99 -8.30
C LYS A 56 -7.51 -3.55 -9.61
N ASN A 57 -8.46 -4.48 -9.52
CA ASN A 57 -9.09 -5.07 -10.70
C ASN A 57 -10.09 -4.12 -11.39
N ASN A 58 -10.62 -3.13 -10.67
CA ASN A 58 -11.54 -2.14 -11.24
C ASN A 58 -10.86 -1.20 -12.24
N MET A 59 -9.51 -1.21 -12.33
CA MET A 59 -8.80 -0.48 -13.37
C MET A 59 -9.22 -0.90 -14.79
N GLN A 60 -9.65 -2.14 -15.00
CA GLN A 60 -10.19 -2.56 -16.30
C GLN A 60 -11.55 -1.91 -16.60
N PHE A 61 -12.38 -1.71 -15.59
CA PHE A 61 -13.63 -0.98 -15.73
C PHE A 61 -13.36 0.47 -16.13
N PHE A 62 -12.47 1.17 -15.43
CA PHE A 62 -12.10 2.55 -15.77
C PHE A 62 -11.44 2.67 -17.15
N ARG A 63 -10.57 1.74 -17.55
CA ARG A 63 -9.98 1.72 -18.91
C ARG A 63 -11.02 1.59 -20.02
N ARG A 64 -12.13 0.87 -19.78
CA ARG A 64 -13.23 0.78 -20.74
C ARG A 64 -14.04 2.08 -20.82
N LEU A 65 -14.13 2.82 -19.72
CA LEU A 65 -14.80 4.13 -19.67
C LEU A 65 -13.97 5.22 -20.37
N PHE A 66 -12.65 5.23 -20.17
CA PHE A 66 -11.75 6.25 -20.68
C PHE A 66 -11.03 5.81 -21.95
N LYS A 67 -11.62 6.10 -23.12
CA LYS A 67 -11.01 5.82 -24.44
C LYS A 67 -9.86 6.76 -24.77
N LYS A 68 -9.86 7.98 -24.24
CA LYS A 68 -8.76 8.95 -24.41
C LYS A 68 -8.21 9.34 -23.03
N PRO A 69 -7.01 8.86 -22.64
CA PRO A 69 -6.47 9.08 -21.30
C PRO A 69 -6.24 10.57 -20.99
N HIS A 70 -5.95 11.40 -22.01
CA HIS A 70 -5.76 12.85 -21.86
C HIS A 70 -7.08 13.65 -21.69
N GLN A 71 -8.25 12.99 -21.77
CA GLN A 71 -9.58 13.62 -21.62
C GLN A 71 -10.44 12.86 -20.60
N ALA A 72 -9.83 12.23 -19.60
CA ALA A 72 -10.54 11.38 -18.64
C ALA A 72 -11.70 12.12 -17.93
N LEU A 73 -11.46 13.35 -17.45
CA LEU A 73 -12.50 14.14 -16.77
C LEU A 73 -13.65 14.52 -17.71
N GLN A 74 -13.35 14.94 -18.95
CA GLN A 74 -14.37 15.26 -19.95
C GLN A 74 -15.22 14.03 -20.31
N GLN A 75 -14.60 12.85 -20.44
CA GLN A 75 -15.31 11.61 -20.71
C GLN A 75 -16.14 11.10 -19.53
N PHE A 76 -15.76 11.48 -18.31
CA PHE A 76 -16.53 11.18 -17.12
C PHE A 76 -17.79 12.06 -17.02
N VAL A 77 -17.65 13.36 -17.29
CA VAL A 77 -18.74 14.34 -17.17
C VAL A 77 -19.74 14.27 -18.32
N LEU A 78 -19.30 13.91 -19.53
CA LEU A 78 -20.15 13.83 -20.74
C LEU A 78 -20.91 12.49 -20.87
N ARG A 79 -20.81 11.59 -19.89
CA ARG A 79 -21.57 10.34 -19.80
C ARG A 79 -22.59 10.44 -18.67
#